data_AF-A0A923IH08-F1
#
_entry.id   AF-A0A923IH08-F1
#
_cell.length_a   1.000
_cell.length_b   1.000
_cell.length_c   1.000
_cell.angle_alpha   90.00
_cell.angle_beta   90.00
_cell.angle_gamma   90.00
#
_symmetry.space_group_name_H-M   'P 1'
#
loop_
_entity.id
_entity.type
_entity.pdbx_description
1 polymer ?
#
loop_
_entity_poly.entity_id
_entity_poly.type
_entity_poly.pdbx_seq_one_letter_code
_entity_poly.pdbx_strand_id
1 'polypeptide(L)'
;MSEEKKKKKAMNRLKTMYALRANIDQNYERSVAAVKAGKPAAWSMVNWWESDPILKAMDIEIIYPENYGAVSAAMGRAQKYLDRSDAEGFPTHMCGYARNGIGYAAEMKELG
;
A
#
# COMPACT_ATOMS: atom_id res chain seq x y z
N MET A 1 8.96 34.75 42.29
CA MET A 1 9.37 34.60 40.88
C MET A 1 8.66 33.37 40.33
N SER A 2 7.58 33.59 39.59
CA SER A 2 6.70 32.55 39.05
C SER A 2 7.31 31.92 37.81
N GLU A 3 7.73 30.66 37.90
CA GLU A 3 8.15 29.88 36.75
C GLU A 3 6.96 29.64 35.81
N GLU A 4 6.99 30.23 34.62
CA GLU A 4 6.08 29.91 33.53
C GLU A 4 6.23 28.42 33.16
N LYS A 5 5.23 27.62 33.52
CA LYS A 5 5.06 26.26 32.99
C LYS A 5 4.88 26.34 31.47
N LYS A 6 5.97 26.21 30.71
CA LYS A 6 5.93 26.01 29.25
C LYS A 6 4.95 24.88 28.92
N LYS A 7 3.82 25.20 28.29
CA LYS A 7 2.85 24.21 27.78
C LYS A 7 3.61 23.22 26.89
N LYS A 8 3.65 21.95 27.29
CA LYS A 8 4.23 20.88 26.46
C LYS A 8 3.43 20.83 25.16
N LYS A 9 4.09 21.13 24.02
CA LYS A 9 3.49 20.97 22.69
C LYS A 9 2.96 19.54 22.57
N ALA A 10 1.75 19.40 22.03
CA ALA A 10 1.18 18.10 21.74
C ALA A 10 2.15 17.29 20.87
N MET A 11 2.43 16.06 21.27
CA MET A 11 3.36 15.20 20.56
C MET A 11 2.74 14.81 19.21
N ASN A 12 3.32 15.30 18.12
CA ASN A 12 2.80 15.07 16.78
C ASN A 12 3.09 13.64 16.27
N ARG A 13 4.19 13.01 16.74
CA ARG A 13 4.55 11.64 16.35
C ARG A 13 5.38 10.91 17.41
N LEU A 14 5.08 9.63 17.60
CA LEU A 14 5.89 8.73 18.44
C LEU A 14 7.26 8.46 17.80
N LYS A 15 8.30 8.31 18.62
CA LYS A 15 9.66 7.94 18.15
C LYS A 15 9.69 6.57 17.44
N THR A 16 8.81 5.66 17.83
CA THR A 16 8.67 4.32 17.21
C THR A 16 8.24 4.39 15.74
N MET A 17 7.52 5.45 15.33
CA MET A 17 7.07 5.60 13.94
C MET A 17 8.20 5.75 12.93
N TYR A 18 9.39 6.19 13.36
CA TYR A 18 10.55 6.30 12.46
C TYR A 18 11.07 4.90 12.08
N ALA A 19 11.25 4.02 13.07
CA ALA A 19 11.65 2.63 12.83
C ALA A 19 10.59 1.87 12.02
N LEU A 20 9.30 2.07 12.32
CA LEU A 20 8.22 1.44 11.58
C LEU A 20 8.21 1.84 10.10
N ARG A 21 8.37 3.15 9.79
CA ARG A 21 8.45 3.62 8.41
C ARG A 21 9.63 3.00 7.66
N ALA A 22 10.81 2.99 8.27
CA ALA A 22 11.98 2.38 7.66
C ALA A 22 11.78 0.90 7.35
N ASN A 23 11.04 0.18 8.21
CA ASN A 23 10.71 -1.23 7.97
C ASN A 23 9.74 -1.41 6.79
N ILE A 24 8.75 -0.53 6.66
CA ILE A 24 7.81 -0.54 5.51
C ILE A 24 8.55 -0.24 4.21
N ASP A 25 9.40 0.78 4.19
CA ASP A 25 10.19 1.17 3.01
C ASP A 25 11.10 0.01 2.57
N GLN A 26 11.79 -0.61 3.54
CA GLN A 26 12.61 -1.80 3.30
C GLN A 26 11.80 -2.97 2.73
N ASN A 27 10.55 -3.15 3.15
CA ASN A 27 9.68 -4.19 2.62
C ASN A 27 9.42 -3.97 1.11
N TYR A 28 9.06 -2.75 0.70
CA TYR A 28 8.86 -2.43 -0.72
C TYR A 28 10.15 -2.56 -1.54
N GLU A 29 11.29 -2.14 -1.00
CA GLU A 29 12.59 -2.30 -1.66
C GLU A 29 12.91 -3.79 -1.92
N ARG A 30 12.63 -4.66 -0.96
CA ARG A 30 12.79 -6.11 -1.12
C ARG A 30 11.88 -6.66 -2.20
N SER A 31 10.61 -6.27 -2.23
CA SER A 31 9.67 -6.71 -3.28
C SER A 31 10.15 -6.28 -4.67
N VAL A 32 10.61 -5.03 -4.82
CA VAL A 32 11.17 -4.54 -6.09
C VAL A 32 12.42 -5.31 -6.50
N ALA A 33 13.32 -5.60 -5.55
CA ALA A 33 14.51 -6.39 -5.81
C ALA A 33 14.18 -7.83 -6.23
N ALA A 34 13.19 -8.46 -5.59
CA ALA A 34 12.72 -9.80 -5.91
C ALA A 34 12.15 -9.88 -7.33
N VAL A 35 11.29 -8.93 -7.71
CA VAL A 35 10.74 -8.82 -9.07
C VAL A 35 11.86 -8.62 -10.10
N LYS A 36 12.82 -7.73 -9.83
CA LYS A 36 13.99 -7.49 -10.71
C LYS A 36 14.89 -8.73 -10.85
N ALA A 37 14.99 -9.55 -9.80
CA ALA A 37 15.73 -10.81 -9.83
C ALA A 37 15.00 -11.93 -10.60
N GLY A 38 13.79 -11.66 -11.12
CA GLY A 38 13.00 -12.61 -11.89
C GLY A 38 12.16 -13.57 -11.03
N LYS A 39 12.00 -13.29 -9.74
CA LYS A 39 11.11 -14.09 -8.89
C LYS A 39 9.65 -13.86 -9.28
N PRO A 40 8.80 -14.91 -9.26
CA PRO A 40 7.37 -14.74 -9.45
C PRO A 40 6.81 -13.82 -8.37
N ALA A 41 6.02 -12.84 -8.79
CA ALA A 41 5.32 -11.93 -7.88
C ALA A 41 3.81 -12.05 -8.04
N ALA A 42 3.12 -12.19 -6.91
CA ALA A 42 1.68 -12.34 -6.85
C ALA A 42 1.06 -11.13 -6.14
N TRP A 43 -0.01 -10.60 -6.71
CA TRP A 43 -0.88 -9.67 -6.00
C TRP A 43 -1.91 -10.48 -5.21
N SER A 44 -1.92 -10.31 -3.89
CA SER A 44 -2.88 -10.97 -3.02
C SER A 44 -3.71 -9.92 -2.31
N MET A 45 -5.02 -10.00 -2.46
CA MET A 45 -5.98 -9.20 -1.70
C MET A 45 -6.49 -10.06 -0.56
N VAL A 46 -6.37 -9.54 0.66
CA VAL A 46 -6.72 -10.17 1.94
C VAL A 46 -5.86 -11.41 2.20
N ASN A 47 -5.09 -11.39 3.29
CA ASN A 47 -4.34 -12.58 3.71
C ASN A 47 -5.29 -13.60 4.38
N TRP A 48 -6.09 -14.28 3.58
CA TRP A 48 -6.98 -15.34 4.03
C TRP A 48 -6.15 -16.61 4.28
N TRP A 49 -6.30 -17.22 5.47
CA TRP A 49 -5.73 -18.53 5.82
C TRP A 49 -4.21 -18.67 5.64
N GLU A 50 -3.43 -17.69 6.12
CA GLU A 50 -1.96 -17.78 6.16
C GLU A 50 -1.31 -18.05 4.78
N SER A 51 -1.89 -17.48 3.72
CA SER A 51 -1.31 -17.56 2.37
C SER A 51 0.14 -17.05 2.31
N ASP A 52 0.50 -16.14 3.21
CA ASP A 52 1.82 -15.51 3.29
C ASP A 52 2.98 -16.51 3.54
N PRO A 53 2.97 -17.34 4.61
CA PRO A 53 3.93 -18.42 4.80
C PRO A 53 4.06 -19.37 3.60
N ILE A 54 2.93 -19.74 2.97
CA ILE A 54 2.91 -20.72 1.89
C ILE A 54 3.60 -20.16 0.65
N LEU A 55 3.19 -18.96 0.22
CA LEU A 55 3.75 -18.30 -0.96
C LEU A 55 5.24 -17.97 -0.76
N LYS A 56 5.63 -17.54 0.45
CA LYS A 56 7.06 -17.34 0.78
C LYS A 56 7.86 -18.63 0.75
N ALA A 57 7.29 -19.75 1.21
CA ALA A 57 7.94 -21.06 1.11
C ALA A 57 8.13 -21.52 -0.34
N MET A 58 7.26 -21.07 -1.25
CA MET A 58 7.36 -21.29 -2.69
C MET A 58 8.29 -20.29 -3.41
N ASP A 59 8.97 -19.40 -2.66
CA ASP A 59 9.78 -18.30 -3.17
C ASP A 59 9.00 -17.32 -4.08
N ILE A 60 7.72 -17.14 -3.80
CA ILE A 60 6.85 -16.17 -4.48
C ILE A 60 6.81 -14.88 -3.64
N GLU A 61 7.12 -13.76 -4.29
CA GLU A 61 6.98 -12.44 -3.69
C GLU A 61 5.51 -12.03 -3.64
N ILE A 62 5.03 -11.56 -2.49
CA ILE A 62 3.61 -11.25 -2.30
C ILE A 62 3.47 -9.75 -2.10
N ILE A 63 2.60 -9.14 -2.91
CA ILE A 63 2.31 -7.71 -2.85
C ILE A 63 0.82 -7.55 -2.52
N TYR A 64 0.51 -6.69 -1.56
CA TYR A 64 -0.86 -6.42 -1.11
C TYR A 64 -1.37 -5.11 -1.74
N PRO A 65 -2.29 -5.16 -2.72
CA PRO A 65 -2.79 -3.96 -3.36
C PRO A 65 -3.57 -3.04 -2.42
N GLU A 66 -4.09 -3.54 -1.29
CA GLU A 66 -4.74 -2.69 -0.27
C GLU A 66 -3.75 -1.73 0.39
N ASN A 67 -2.51 -2.17 0.63
CA ASN A 67 -1.46 -1.30 1.15
C ASN A 67 -1.19 -0.16 0.17
N TYR A 68 -1.09 -0.49 -1.12
CA TYR A 68 -0.93 0.52 -2.17
C TYR A 68 -2.15 1.44 -2.25
N GLY A 69 -3.37 0.91 -2.15
CA GLY A 69 -4.59 1.70 -2.14
C GLY A 69 -4.64 2.70 -0.98
N ALA A 70 -4.21 2.30 0.22
CA ALA A 70 -4.11 3.20 1.37
C ALA A 70 -3.06 4.32 1.14
N VAL A 71 -1.91 3.98 0.57
CA VAL A 71 -0.87 4.96 0.20
C VAL A 71 -1.37 5.91 -0.88
N SER A 72 -2.00 5.38 -1.94
CA SER A 72 -2.58 6.15 -3.04
C SER A 72 -3.61 7.16 -2.53
N ALA A 73 -4.47 6.75 -1.59
CA ALA A 73 -5.43 7.63 -0.95
C ALA A 73 -4.75 8.70 -0.09
N ALA A 74 -3.78 8.31 0.75
CA ALA A 74 -3.03 9.25 1.58
C ALA A 74 -2.24 10.29 0.77
N MET A 75 -1.80 9.93 -0.43
CA MET A 75 -1.09 10.82 -1.36
C MET A 75 -2.02 11.61 -2.30
N GLY A 76 -3.35 11.47 -2.16
CA GLY A 76 -4.33 12.16 -3.00
C GLY A 76 -4.36 11.70 -4.46
N ARG A 77 -3.83 10.50 -4.76
CA ARG A 77 -3.78 9.92 -6.11
C ARG A 77 -4.91 8.94 -6.39
N ALA A 78 -5.60 8.45 -5.36
CA ALA A 78 -6.64 7.44 -5.49
C ALA A 78 -7.80 7.86 -6.41
N GLN A 79 -8.19 9.14 -6.40
CA GLN A 79 -9.34 9.62 -7.18
C GLN A 79 -9.22 9.30 -8.67
N LYS A 80 -8.02 9.49 -9.25
CA LYS A 80 -7.74 9.16 -10.65
C LYS A 80 -8.12 7.71 -10.99
N TYR A 81 -7.73 6.76 -10.13
CA TYR A 81 -7.99 5.34 -10.35
C TYR A 81 -9.44 4.97 -10.06
N LEU A 82 -10.08 5.63 -9.09
CA LEU A 82 -11.51 5.47 -8.82
C LEU A 82 -12.38 5.94 -9.98
N ASP A 83 -12.05 7.09 -10.57
CA ASP A 83 -12.73 7.65 -11.74
C ASP A 83 -12.54 6.75 -12.96
N ARG A 84 -11.33 6.21 -13.16
CA ARG A 84 -11.07 5.23 -14.21
C ARG A 84 -11.91 3.97 -14.03
N SER A 85 -11.99 3.45 -12.81
CA SER A 85 -12.82 2.29 -12.49
C SER A 85 -14.31 2.57 -12.74
N ASP A 86 -14.80 3.78 -12.45
CA ASP A 86 -16.19 4.16 -12.74
C ASP A 86 -16.45 4.30 -14.24
N ALA A 87 -15.51 4.87 -14.99
CA ALA A 87 -15.60 5.01 -16.45
C ALA A 87 -15.64 3.65 -17.18
N GLU A 88 -15.00 2.62 -16.62
CA GLU A 88 -15.05 1.25 -17.12
C GLU A 88 -16.33 0.49 -16.72
N GLY A 89 -17.21 1.11 -15.93
CA GLY A 89 -18.52 0.57 -15.55
C GLY A 89 -18.50 -0.31 -14.31
N PHE A 90 -17.44 -0.28 -13.50
CA PHE A 90 -17.42 -1.00 -12.23
C PHE A 90 -18.37 -0.34 -11.21
N PRO A 91 -19.10 -1.11 -10.40
CA PRO A 91 -20.03 -0.55 -9.43
C PRO A 91 -19.34 0.33 -8.37
N THR A 92 -19.88 1.53 -8.15
CA THR A 92 -19.32 2.52 -7.21
C THR A 92 -19.33 2.05 -5.75
N HIS A 93 -20.21 1.12 -5.40
CA HIS A 93 -20.34 0.52 -4.06
C HIS A 93 -19.32 -0.59 -3.77
N MET A 94 -18.49 -0.97 -4.75
CA MET A 94 -17.39 -1.91 -4.54
C MET A 94 -16.32 -1.32 -3.60
N CYS A 95 -15.57 -2.18 -2.91
CA CYS A 95 -14.46 -1.75 -2.06
C CYS A 95 -13.53 -0.77 -2.79
N GLY A 96 -13.26 0.38 -2.17
CA GLY A 96 -12.38 1.42 -2.75
C GLY A 96 -10.97 0.93 -3.05
N TYR A 97 -10.43 -0.02 -2.27
CA TYR A 97 -9.14 -0.63 -2.55
C TYR A 97 -9.16 -1.46 -3.84
N ALA A 98 -10.24 -2.23 -4.06
CA ALA A 98 -10.42 -3.00 -5.28
C ALA A 98 -10.55 -2.09 -6.49
N ARG A 99 -11.40 -1.05 -6.42
CA ARG A 99 -11.56 -0.06 -7.50
C ARG A 99 -10.25 0.66 -7.83
N ASN A 100 -9.50 1.08 -6.80
CA ASN A 100 -8.18 1.69 -6.98
C ASN A 100 -7.19 0.73 -7.65
N GLY A 101 -7.16 -0.55 -7.23
CA GLY A 101 -6.32 -1.58 -7.83
C GLY A 101 -6.67 -1.86 -9.29
N ILE A 102 -7.97 -1.92 -9.62
CA ILE A 102 -8.45 -2.10 -11.00
C ILE A 102 -8.05 -0.91 -11.87
N GLY A 103 -8.31 0.32 -11.41
CA GLY A 103 -7.94 1.52 -12.17
C GLY A 103 -6.42 1.62 -12.39
N TYR A 104 -5.62 1.25 -11.39
CA TYR A 104 -4.17 1.20 -11.52
C TYR A 104 -3.73 0.12 -12.53
N ALA A 105 -4.29 -1.09 -12.45
CA ALA A 105 -3.97 -2.17 -13.38
C ALA A 105 -4.35 -1.83 -14.84
N ALA A 106 -5.49 -1.17 -15.04
CA ALA A 106 -5.91 -0.69 -16.36
C ALA A 106 -4.91 0.32 -16.95
N GLU A 107 -4.47 1.29 -16.16
CA GLU A 107 -3.45 2.25 -16.58
C GLU A 107 -2.10 1.59 -16.88
N MET A 108 -1.65 0.66 -16.03
CA MET A 108 -0.40 -0.07 -16.27
C MET A 108 -0.45 -0.88 -17.56
N LYS A 109 -1.59 -1.49 -17.87
CA LYS A 109 -1.79 -2.22 -19.14
C LYS A 109 -1.64 -1.32 -20.38
N GLU A 110 -2.02 -0.05 -20.27
CA GLU A 110 -1.87 0.93 -21.36
C GLU A 110 -0.43 1.42 -21.53
N LEU A 111 0.36 1.43 -20.45
CA LEU A 111 1.74 1.91 -20.44
C LEU A 111 2.77 0.85 -20.87
N GLY A 112 2.40 -0.43 -20.84
CA GLY A 112 3.30 -1.57 -21.16
C GLY A 112 4.23 -1.93 -20.01
#